data_AF-A0A4P5XTA9-F1
#
_entry.id   AF-A0A4P5XTA9-F1
#
_cell.length_a   1.000
_cell.length_b   1.000
_cell.length_c   1.000
_cell.angle_alpha   90.00
_cell.angle_beta   90.00
_cell.angle_gamma   90.00
#
_symmetry.space_group_name_H-M   'P 1'
#
loop_
_entity.id
_entity.type
_entity.pdbx_description
1 polymer ?
#
loop_
_entity_poly.entity_id
_entity_poly.type
_entity_poly.pdbx_seq_one_letter_code
_entity_poly.pdbx_strand_id
1 'polypeptide(L)'
;MTSGSEKSNDGLTWREAVCRLNELGIQEFRLEPGSQLGEFYFACEFTPHRDARVTRRFEAEAKEPLLAVQAVLRQIDEWLTRR
;
A
#
# COMPACT_ATOMS: atom_id res chain seq x y z
N MET A 1 -34.81 6.92 17.05
CA MET A 1 -33.87 6.99 15.91
C MET A 1 -32.81 5.94 16.18
N THR A 2 -32.76 4.91 15.35
CA THR A 2 -31.97 3.69 15.56
C THR A 2 -30.47 3.94 15.41
N SER A 3 -29.73 3.49 16.42
CA SER A 3 -28.40 2.85 16.45
C SER A 3 -27.51 2.91 15.21
N GLY A 4 -26.22 3.20 15.43
CA GLY A 4 -25.18 2.89 14.47
C GLY A 4 -23.79 3.31 14.92
N SER A 5 -23.23 2.58 15.88
CA SER A 5 -21.88 2.72 16.43
C SER A 5 -20.82 2.98 15.36
N GLU A 6 -20.26 4.19 15.35
CA GLU A 6 -18.99 4.52 14.71
C GLU A 6 -17.87 3.80 15.48
N LYS A 7 -17.66 2.52 15.18
CA LYS A 7 -16.43 1.86 15.59
C LYS A 7 -15.31 2.51 14.80
N SER A 8 -14.44 3.26 15.48
CA SER A 8 -13.08 3.55 15.00
C SER A 8 -12.38 2.23 14.67
N ASN A 9 -12.48 1.83 13.41
CA ASN A 9 -11.75 0.74 12.79
C ASN A 9 -10.89 1.41 11.73
N ASP A 10 -9.81 2.05 12.17
CA ASP A 10 -8.92 2.89 11.33
C ASP A 10 -8.08 1.99 10.39
N GLY A 11 -8.78 1.24 9.55
CA GLY A 11 -8.22 0.59 8.38
C GLY A 11 -8.12 1.63 7.29
N LEU A 12 -6.94 1.75 6.69
CA LEU A 12 -6.67 2.55 5.50
C LEU A 12 -7.81 2.34 4.49
N THR A 13 -8.54 3.38 4.10
CA THR A 13 -9.50 3.29 2.99
C THR A 13 -8.78 3.28 1.64
N TRP A 14 -9.46 2.84 0.58
CA TRP A 14 -8.86 2.85 -0.77
C TRP A 14 -8.47 4.27 -1.23
N ARG A 15 -9.26 5.28 -0.86
CA ARG A 15 -8.96 6.68 -1.16
C ARG A 15 -7.68 7.13 -0.45
N GLU A 16 -7.53 6.79 0.83
CA GLU A 16 -6.32 7.12 1.60
C GLU A 16 -5.10 6.39 1.07
N ALA A 17 -5.26 5.13 0.67
CA ALA A 17 -4.19 4.34 0.05
C ALA A 17 -3.68 5.01 -1.24
N VAL A 18 -4.58 5.40 -2.14
CA VAL A 18 -4.24 6.09 -3.38
C VAL A 18 -3.62 7.46 -3.11
N CYS A 19 -4.17 8.23 -2.16
CA CYS A 19 -3.56 9.49 -1.74
C CYS A 19 -2.12 9.27 -1.27
N ARG A 20 -1.86 8.27 -0.43
CA ARG A 20 -0.53 7.98 0.09
C ARG A 20 0.46 7.55 -1.00
N LEU A 21 0.03 6.70 -1.92
CA LEU A 21 0.84 6.32 -3.09
C LEU A 21 1.22 7.55 -3.92
N ASN A 22 0.26 8.45 -4.17
CA ASN A 22 0.51 9.70 -4.89
C ASN A 22 1.48 10.64 -4.15
N GLU A 23 1.35 10.77 -2.83
CA GLU A 23 2.29 11.56 -2.00
C GLU A 23 3.72 11.02 -2.08
N LEU A 24 3.88 9.71 -2.23
CA LEU A 24 5.16 9.04 -2.46
C LEU A 24 5.64 9.14 -3.92
N GLY A 25 4.85 9.73 -4.83
CA GLY A 25 5.17 9.80 -6.25
C GLY A 25 5.03 8.48 -7.00
N ILE A 26 4.32 7.51 -6.42
CA ILE A 26 4.07 6.19 -7.01
C ILE A 26 2.81 6.29 -7.88
N GLN A 27 3.01 6.43 -9.18
CA GLN A 27 1.92 6.53 -10.17
C GLN A 27 1.69 5.21 -10.93
N GLU A 28 2.74 4.39 -11.04
CA GLU A 28 2.69 3.09 -11.68
C GLU A 28 2.73 1.99 -10.62
N PHE A 29 1.64 1.22 -10.54
CA PHE A 29 1.50 0.06 -9.68
C PHE A 29 0.69 -1.03 -10.37
N ARG A 30 0.85 -2.25 -9.89
CA ARG A 30 0.09 -3.40 -10.34
C ARG A 30 -0.72 -3.98 -9.20
N LEU A 31 -1.97 -4.30 -9.48
CA LEU A 31 -2.86 -5.06 -8.61
C LEU A 31 -3.47 -6.19 -9.44
N GLU A 32 -3.13 -7.43 -9.11
CA GLU A 32 -3.55 -8.62 -9.87
C GLU A 32 -3.87 -9.80 -8.91
N PRO A 33 -4.45 -10.91 -9.40
CA PRO A 33 -4.60 -12.11 -8.60
C PRO A 33 -3.26 -12.62 -8.07
N GLY A 34 -3.21 -12.98 -6.78
CA GLY A 34 -2.02 -13.49 -6.13
C GLY A 34 -1.70 -14.94 -6.44
N SER A 35 -0.60 -15.42 -5.87
CA SER A 35 -0.10 -16.79 -6.03
C SER A 35 -1.06 -17.84 -5.47
N GLN A 36 -1.87 -17.49 -4.47
CA GLN A 36 -2.92 -18.34 -3.93
C GLN A 36 -4.31 -17.91 -4.41
N LEU A 37 -5.21 -18.89 -4.54
CA LEU A 37 -6.58 -18.63 -4.94
C LEU A 37 -7.28 -17.71 -3.93
N GLY A 38 -7.76 -16.57 -4.43
CA GLY A 38 -8.46 -15.57 -3.63
C GLY A 38 -7.54 -14.55 -2.94
N GLU A 39 -6.23 -14.63 -3.18
CA GLU A 39 -5.31 -13.56 -2.78
C GLU A 39 -5.11 -12.55 -3.90
N PHE A 40 -4.59 -11.39 -3.51
CA PHE A 40 -4.29 -10.26 -4.36
C PHE A 40 -2.83 -9.90 -4.19
N TYR A 41 -2.14 -9.77 -5.32
CA TYR A 41 -0.78 -9.30 -5.40
C TYR A 41 -0.77 -7.82 -5.73
N PHE A 42 -0.07 -7.03 -4.92
CA PHE A 42 0.21 -5.63 -5.19
C PHE A 42 1.71 -5.40 -5.31
N ALA A 43 2.13 -4.66 -6.34
CA ALA A 43 3.53 -4.26 -6.48
C ALA A 43 3.69 -2.87 -7.09
N CYS A 44 4.75 -2.19 -6.69
CA CYS A 44 5.17 -0.91 -7.25
C CYS A 44 6.69 -0.75 -7.19
N GLU A 45 7.21 0.19 -7.96
CA GLU A 45 8.57 0.68 -7.84
C GLU A 45 8.56 2.06 -7.19
N PHE A 46 9.49 2.29 -6.26
CA PHE A 46 9.59 3.55 -5.54
C PHE A 46 11.02 4.06 -5.58
N THR A 47 11.15 5.35 -5.91
CA THR A 47 12.40 6.09 -5.90
C THR A 47 12.23 7.29 -4.96
N PRO A 48 12.94 7.37 -3.83
CA PRO A 48 12.74 8.43 -2.86
C PRO A 48 13.29 9.76 -3.40
N HIS A 49 12.54 10.83 -3.21
CA HIS A 49 12.92 12.17 -3.69
C HIS A 49 14.29 12.64 -3.20
N ARG A 50 14.69 12.26 -1.99
CA ARG A 50 15.98 12.63 -1.40
C ARG A 50 17.18 11.90 -2.01
N ASP A 51 16.96 10.77 -2.68
CA ASP A 51 18.03 9.98 -3.27
C ASP A 51 17.53 9.25 -4.54
N ALA A 52 17.53 9.99 -5.64
CA ALA A 52 17.06 9.52 -6.94
C ALA A 52 17.92 8.41 -7.58
N ARG A 53 19.01 7.98 -6.92
CA ARG A 53 19.91 6.94 -7.44
C ARG A 53 19.44 5.53 -7.08
N VAL A 54 18.45 5.40 -6.19
CA VAL A 54 17.98 4.11 -5.71
C VAL A 54 16.49 3.94 -5.96
N THR A 55 16.18 3.13 -6.97
CA THR A 55 14.83 2.59 -7.18
C THR A 55 14.72 1.23 -6.52
N ARG A 56 13.62 0.97 -5.82
CA ARG A 56 13.35 -0.31 -5.19
C ARG A 56 11.94 -0.77 -5.48
N ARG A 57 11.79 -2.06 -5.83
CA ARG A 57 10.50 -2.74 -5.93
C ARG A 57 9.99 -3.11 -4.53
N PHE A 58 8.71 -2.89 -4.31
CA PHE A 58 7.97 -3.34 -3.14
C PHE A 58 6.77 -4.15 -3.60
N GLU A 59 6.50 -5.25 -2.91
CA GLU A 59 5.40 -6.14 -3.25
C GLU A 59 4.84 -6.85 -2.01
N ALA A 60 3.56 -7.22 -2.07
CA ALA A 60 2.90 -8.01 -1.04
C ALA A 60 1.71 -8.78 -1.63
N GLU A 61 1.39 -9.91 -1.02
CA GLU A 61 0.15 -10.64 -1.25
C GLU A 61 -0.74 -10.61 0.00
N ALA A 62 -2.04 -10.49 -0.19
CA ALA A 62 -3.02 -10.58 0.89
C ALA A 62 -4.39 -11.06 0.39
N LYS A 63 -5.23 -11.54 1.30
CA LYS A 63 -6.62 -11.95 1.01
C LYS A 63 -7.54 -10.80 0.60
N GLU A 64 -7.13 -9.56 0.87
CA GLU A 64 -7.87 -8.37 0.48
C GLU A 64 -6.92 -7.41 -0.26
N PRO A 65 -7.36 -6.77 -1.36
CA PRO A 65 -6.51 -5.87 -2.15
C PRO A 65 -5.90 -4.76 -1.30
N LEU A 66 -6.71 -4.17 -0.41
CA LEU A 66 -6.32 -3.05 0.43
C LEU A 66 -5.30 -3.43 1.51
N LEU A 67 -5.35 -4.67 1.99
CA LEU A 67 -4.33 -5.19 2.89
C LEU A 67 -2.99 -5.39 2.17
N ALA A 68 -2.99 -5.80 0.90
CA ALA A 68 -1.75 -5.90 0.11
C ALA A 68 -1.12 -4.51 -0.11
N VAL A 69 -1.93 -3.49 -0.43
CA VAL A 69 -1.46 -2.10 -0.53
C VAL A 69 -0.91 -1.59 0.80
N GLN A 70 -1.65 -1.78 1.89
CA GLN A 70 -1.22 -1.36 3.23
C GLN A 70 0.10 -2.02 3.63
N ALA A 71 0.29 -3.30 3.31
CA ALA A 71 1.52 -4.02 3.56
C ALA A 71 2.71 -3.41 2.79
N VAL A 72 2.52 -3.04 1.53
CA VAL A 72 3.56 -2.36 0.73
C VAL A 72 3.88 -0.97 1.26
N LEU A 73 2.86 -0.17 1.59
CA LEU A 73 3.06 1.15 2.20
C LEU A 73 3.89 1.06 3.48
N ARG A 74 3.60 0.08 4.35
CA ARG A 74 4.41 -0.18 5.55
C ARG A 74 5.87 -0.53 5.22
N GLN A 75 6.11 -1.37 4.22
CA GLN A 75 7.49 -1.70 3.80
C GLN A 75 8.26 -0.45 3.33
N ILE A 76 7.58 0.47 2.64
CA ILE A 76 8.18 1.73 2.17
C ILE A 76 8.52 2.62 3.37
N ASP A 77 7.59 2.84 4.31
CA ASP A 77 7.83 3.63 5.53
C ASP A 77 8.98 3.05 6.38
N GLU A 78 9.02 1.72 6.54
CA GLU A 78 10.12 1.05 7.24
C GLU A 78 11.46 1.24 6.53
N TRP A 79 11.48 1.18 5.19
CA TRP A 79 12.69 1.38 4.40
C TRP A 79 13.19 2.83 4.48
N LEU A 80 12.28 3.80 4.43
CA LEU A 80 12.59 5.23 4.59
C LEU A 80 13.13 5.56 5.98
N THR A 81 12.63 4.89 7.03
CA THR A 81 13.05 5.11 8.42
C THR A 81 14.44 4.53 8.72
N ARG A 82 14.84 3.45 8.04
CA ARG A 82 16.13 2.76 8.24
C ARG A 82 17.29 3.38 7.44
N ARG A 83 17.02 4.40 6.64
CA ARG A 83 18.01 5.09 5.78
C ARG A 83 18.40 6.43 6.37
#